data_AF-A0AAE1XEA2-F1
#
_entry.id   AF-A0AAE1XEA2-F1
#
_cell.length_a   1.000
_cell.length_b   1.000
_cell.length_c   1.000
_cell.angle_alpha   90.00
_cell.angle_beta   90.00
_cell.angle_gamma   90.00
#
_symmetry.space_group_name_H-M   'P 1'
#
loop_
_entity.id
_entity.type
_entity.pdbx_description
1 polymer ?
#
loop_
_entity_poly.entity_id
_entity_poly.type
_entity_poly.pdbx_seq_one_letter_code
_entity_poly.pdbx_strand_id
1 'polypeptide(L)'
;MIPKSVAIIQITFLLLLNNGFFHLQSVATEISSPSPSPSPSPSPFEEHGPSFPLEDQKLSPQFKKFLKQCQERMTVECADEIVGYIFENKTVSKTCCSKLVSMGPDCHKGLLMRGKELTEKNAYVKKILSRSEKLWKKCEKIVAHPKDKNYPKLPAREYLPGYTEFLRECAKKLTEKCGNEVSDAIFKKHKTVEKGCCRRVLHMGRECHEEMLKDLISLGDIRNKSPREVKLKSHQIWKRCERIASHN
;
A
#
# COMPACT_ATOMS: atom_id res chain seq x y z
N MET A 1 2.18 -17.53 28.27
CA MET A 1 3.06 -18.22 27.31
C MET A 1 2.18 -18.76 26.21
N ILE A 2 2.30 -18.22 24.99
CA ILE A 2 1.47 -18.58 23.84
C ILE A 2 2.17 -19.73 23.09
N PRO A 3 1.50 -20.84 22.78
CA PRO A 3 2.14 -22.00 22.17
C PRO A 3 2.66 -21.68 20.76
N LYS A 4 3.89 -22.15 20.48
CA LYS A 4 4.69 -21.89 19.27
C LYS A 4 3.97 -22.27 17.96
N SER A 5 2.90 -23.05 18.02
CA SER A 5 2.12 -23.53 16.88
C SER A 5 1.12 -22.50 16.31
N VAL A 6 0.67 -21.52 17.10
CA VAL A 6 -0.37 -20.55 16.68
C VAL A 6 0.21 -19.35 15.90
N ALA A 7 1.50 -19.02 16.14
CA ALA A 7 2.19 -17.94 15.44
C ALA A 7 2.73 -18.35 14.06
N ILE A 8 3.02 -19.66 13.86
CA ILE A 8 3.55 -20.19 12.60
C ILE A 8 2.46 -20.21 11.52
N ILE A 9 1.19 -20.42 11.87
CA ILE A 9 0.06 -20.56 10.92
C ILE A 9 -0.45 -19.21 10.39
N GLN A 10 -0.28 -18.11 11.15
CA GLN A 10 -0.81 -16.79 10.81
C GLN A 10 0.08 -15.97 9.85
N ILE A 11 1.35 -16.35 9.68
CA ILE A 11 2.33 -15.57 8.90
C ILE A 11 2.66 -16.21 7.56
N THR A 12 2.56 -17.54 7.44
CA THR A 12 2.47 -18.20 6.13
C THR A 12 1.29 -17.63 5.33
N PHE A 13 0.23 -17.16 6.00
CA PHE A 13 -0.92 -16.49 5.40
C PHE A 13 -0.59 -15.18 4.63
N LEU A 14 0.45 -14.41 4.99
CA LEU A 14 0.80 -13.18 4.24
C LEU A 14 1.61 -13.43 2.96
N LEU A 15 2.17 -14.64 2.79
CA LEU A 15 2.93 -15.04 1.60
C LEU A 15 2.28 -16.18 0.80
N LEU A 16 1.46 -17.04 1.43
CA LEU A 16 0.72 -18.11 0.78
C LEU A 16 -0.62 -17.67 0.19
N LEU A 17 -1.27 -16.59 0.68
CA LEU A 17 -2.58 -16.18 0.15
C LEU A 17 -2.58 -15.67 -1.30
N ASN A 18 -1.40 -15.41 -1.91
CA ASN A 18 -1.31 -15.10 -3.34
C ASN A 18 -0.67 -16.22 -4.18
N ASN A 19 -0.12 -17.26 -3.55
CA ASN A 19 0.31 -18.46 -4.24
C ASN A 19 -0.87 -19.41 -4.30
N GLY A 20 -1.52 -19.45 -5.47
CA GLY A 20 -2.48 -20.49 -5.80
C GLY A 20 -1.94 -21.85 -5.37
N PHE A 21 -2.73 -22.50 -4.53
CA PHE A 21 -2.63 -23.88 -4.08
C PHE A 21 -2.15 -24.80 -5.22
N PHE A 22 -0.89 -25.22 -5.19
CA PHE A 22 -0.43 -26.41 -5.92
C PHE A 22 0.07 -27.44 -4.91
N HIS A 23 -0.86 -28.36 -4.63
CA HIS A 23 -0.74 -29.75 -4.23
C HIS A 23 0.19 -30.16 -3.08
N LEU A 24 -0.42 -30.72 -2.05
CA LEU A 24 -0.08 -32.08 -1.61
C LEU A 24 -1.38 -32.78 -1.13
N GLN A 25 -1.97 -33.58 -2.02
CA GLN A 25 -2.79 -34.72 -1.61
C GLN A 25 -1.80 -35.89 -1.57
N SER A 26 -1.60 -36.49 -0.40
CA SER A 26 -1.01 -37.81 -0.30
C SER A 26 -2.04 -38.75 0.32
N VAL A 27 -2.55 -39.64 -0.53
CA VAL A 27 -2.82 -41.06 -0.26
C VAL A 27 -3.43 -41.42 1.09
N ALA A 28 -4.71 -41.81 1.07
CA ALA A 28 -5.21 -42.87 1.93
C ALA A 28 -6.20 -43.73 1.15
N THR A 29 -5.78 -44.96 0.91
CA THR A 29 -6.51 -46.07 0.30
C THR A 29 -7.58 -46.57 1.29
N GLU A 30 -8.83 -46.68 0.82
CA GLU A 30 -9.79 -47.79 1.02
C GLU A 30 -10.15 -48.30 2.45
N ILE A 31 -11.46 -48.24 2.78
CA ILE A 31 -12.34 -49.33 3.29
C ILE A 31 -13.29 -48.96 4.47
N SER A 32 -14.59 -48.92 4.12
CA SER A 32 -15.84 -49.26 4.85
C SER A 32 -16.20 -48.67 6.23
N SER A 33 -17.40 -48.08 6.29
CA SER A 33 -18.27 -47.96 7.50
C SER A 33 -19.19 -49.20 7.63
N PRO A 34 -19.79 -49.55 8.80
CA PRO A 34 -20.95 -48.80 9.36
C PRO A 34 -21.15 -48.78 10.92
N SER A 35 -21.57 -47.60 11.44
CA SER A 35 -22.58 -47.25 12.50
C SER A 35 -22.60 -47.92 13.92
N PRO A 36 -23.42 -47.46 14.91
CA PRO A 36 -23.24 -46.22 15.71
C PRO A 36 -23.46 -46.34 17.25
N SER A 37 -23.06 -45.28 17.99
CA SER A 37 -23.49 -44.81 19.35
C SER A 37 -22.65 -45.23 20.58
N PRO A 38 -22.68 -44.49 21.73
CA PRO A 38 -23.23 -43.15 22.00
C PRO A 38 -22.19 -42.13 22.52
N SER A 39 -22.54 -40.85 22.44
CA SER A 39 -21.77 -39.69 22.89
C SER A 39 -21.28 -39.76 24.35
N PRO A 40 -20.10 -39.17 24.59
CA PRO A 40 -19.91 -38.32 25.76
C PRO A 40 -19.41 -36.92 25.37
N SER A 41 -20.14 -35.91 25.85
CA SER A 41 -19.75 -34.54 26.21
C SER A 41 -19.03 -33.66 25.17
N PRO A 42 -19.57 -32.45 24.84
CA PRO A 42 -18.87 -31.51 23.98
C PRO A 42 -17.65 -30.92 24.69
N SER A 43 -16.49 -31.18 24.10
CA SER A 43 -15.22 -30.52 24.40
C SER A 43 -15.33 -29.02 24.10
N PRO A 44 -14.92 -28.12 25.02
CA PRO A 44 -14.89 -26.68 24.77
C PRO A 44 -13.62 -26.33 23.99
N PHE A 45 -13.54 -26.80 22.75
CA PHE A 45 -12.71 -26.15 21.73
C PHE A 45 -13.64 -25.60 20.68
N GLU A 46 -14.37 -24.56 21.09
CA GLU A 46 -14.91 -23.63 20.14
C GLU A 46 -13.76 -22.98 19.37
N GLU A 47 -13.71 -23.33 18.10
CA GLU A 47 -12.93 -22.74 17.03
C GLU A 47 -13.40 -21.28 16.80
N HIS A 48 -13.12 -20.41 17.75
CA HIS A 48 -13.32 -18.97 17.65
C HIS A 48 -11.98 -18.24 17.69
N GLY A 49 -11.10 -18.58 16.73
CA GLY A 49 -10.12 -17.60 16.26
C GLY A 49 -10.86 -16.57 15.43
N PRO A 50 -10.54 -15.25 15.51
CA PRO A 50 -11.16 -14.29 14.62
C PRO A 50 -10.78 -14.68 13.20
N SER A 51 -11.74 -15.24 12.45
CA SER A 51 -11.73 -15.21 11.00
C SER A 51 -11.81 -13.73 10.64
N PHE A 52 -10.66 -13.06 10.54
CA PHE A 52 -10.61 -11.78 9.87
C PHE A 52 -10.92 -12.09 8.41
N PRO A 53 -12.06 -11.66 7.85
CA PRO A 53 -12.18 -11.59 6.41
C PRO A 53 -11.16 -10.54 6.00
N LEU A 54 -9.99 -10.98 5.53
CA LEU A 54 -9.07 -10.12 4.83
C LEU A 54 -9.82 -9.66 3.60
N GLU A 55 -10.46 -8.49 3.67
CA GLU A 55 -11.14 -7.90 2.52
C GLU A 55 -10.09 -7.50 1.48
N ASP A 56 -9.67 -8.49 0.68
CA ASP A 56 -9.07 -8.26 -0.63
C ASP A 56 -10.02 -7.44 -1.53
N GLN A 57 -11.27 -7.23 -1.12
CA GLN A 57 -12.24 -6.34 -1.75
C GLN A 57 -11.81 -4.86 -1.79
N LYS A 58 -10.96 -4.38 -0.87
CA LYS A 58 -10.61 -2.94 -0.80
C LYS A 58 -9.48 -2.51 -1.75
N LEU A 59 -8.72 -3.44 -2.32
CA LEU A 59 -7.61 -3.08 -3.22
C LEU A 59 -8.07 -2.89 -4.66
N SER A 60 -7.56 -1.84 -5.31
CA SER A 60 -7.78 -1.65 -6.75
C SER A 60 -7.21 -2.82 -7.57
N PRO A 61 -7.81 -3.17 -8.73
CA PRO A 61 -7.28 -4.19 -9.63
C PRO A 61 -5.84 -3.91 -10.08
N GLN A 62 -5.50 -2.65 -10.30
CA GLN A 62 -4.17 -2.19 -10.72
C GLN A 62 -3.14 -2.47 -9.63
N PHE A 63 -3.46 -2.18 -8.38
CA PHE A 63 -2.55 -2.45 -7.26
C PHE A 63 -2.43 -3.95 -6.98
N LYS A 64 -3.51 -4.73 -7.09
CA LYS A 64 -3.45 -6.21 -7.00
C LYS A 64 -2.50 -6.79 -8.06
N LYS A 65 -2.65 -6.36 -9.33
CA LYS A 65 -1.77 -6.78 -10.42
C LYS A 65 -0.31 -6.43 -10.14
N PHE A 66 -0.07 -5.21 -9.68
CA PHE A 66 1.27 -4.76 -9.29
C PHE A 66 1.88 -5.63 -8.18
N LEU A 67 1.13 -5.91 -7.11
CA LEU A 67 1.60 -6.75 -6.00
C LEU A 67 1.95 -8.17 -6.48
N LYS A 68 1.12 -8.75 -7.36
CA LYS A 68 1.38 -10.07 -7.95
C LYS A 68 2.72 -10.09 -8.71
N GLN A 69 2.94 -9.10 -9.58
CA GLN A 69 4.20 -8.99 -10.34
C GLN A 69 5.44 -8.82 -9.43
N CYS A 70 5.28 -8.16 -8.29
CA CYS A 70 6.35 -8.04 -7.29
C CYS A 70 6.64 -9.37 -6.59
N GLN A 71 5.61 -10.14 -6.27
CA GLN A 71 5.72 -11.43 -5.61
C GLN A 71 6.38 -12.49 -6.50
N GLU A 72 6.06 -12.50 -7.79
CA GLU A 72 6.66 -13.40 -8.79
C GLU A 72 8.20 -13.23 -8.91
N ARG A 73 8.75 -12.12 -8.38
CA ARG A 73 10.19 -11.87 -8.32
C ARG A 73 10.85 -12.40 -7.05
N MET A 74 10.12 -13.05 -6.16
CA MET A 74 10.64 -13.69 -4.96
C MET A 74 10.56 -15.21 -5.10
N THR A 75 11.52 -15.94 -4.53
CA THR A 75 11.44 -17.41 -4.42
C THR A 75 10.96 -17.80 -3.04
N VAL A 76 10.45 -19.02 -2.89
CA VAL A 76 9.96 -19.52 -1.60
C VAL A 76 11.08 -19.54 -0.56
N GLU A 77 12.27 -20.01 -0.93
CA GLU A 77 13.42 -20.13 -0.03
C GLU A 77 13.85 -18.76 0.50
N CYS A 78 13.90 -17.75 -0.39
CA CYS A 78 14.25 -16.40 0.02
C CYS A 78 13.12 -15.71 0.80
N ALA A 79 11.86 -16.01 0.49
CA ALA A 79 10.73 -15.54 1.28
C ALA A 79 10.82 -16.07 2.72
N ASP A 80 11.16 -17.34 2.91
CA ASP A 80 11.32 -17.97 4.22
C ASP A 80 12.47 -17.36 5.03
N GLU A 81 13.62 -17.08 4.41
CA GLU A 81 14.70 -16.36 5.09
C GLU A 81 14.27 -14.96 5.56
N ILE A 82 13.54 -14.23 4.71
CA ILE A 82 13.03 -12.89 5.03
C ILE A 82 12.05 -12.95 6.19
N VAL A 83 11.13 -13.91 6.19
CA VAL A 83 10.19 -14.17 7.30
C VAL A 83 10.97 -14.48 8.58
N GLY A 84 11.95 -15.39 8.51
CA GLY A 84 12.82 -15.72 9.64
C GLY A 84 13.53 -14.48 10.21
N TYR A 85 14.01 -13.57 9.35
CA TYR A 85 14.57 -12.31 9.80
C TYR A 85 13.52 -11.42 10.47
N ILE A 86 12.33 -11.27 9.87
CA ILE A 86 11.29 -10.38 10.38
C ILE A 86 10.74 -10.87 11.73
N PHE A 87 10.51 -12.17 11.91
CA PHE A 87 9.79 -12.69 13.07
C PHE A 87 10.70 -13.34 14.11
N GLU A 88 11.83 -13.91 13.69
CA GLU A 88 12.64 -14.79 14.55
C GLU A 88 14.07 -14.25 14.78
N ASN A 89 14.40 -13.06 14.26
CA ASN A 89 15.75 -12.50 14.30
C ASN A 89 16.82 -13.37 13.61
N LYS A 90 16.44 -14.23 12.66
CA LYS A 90 17.39 -14.99 11.84
C LYS A 90 18.16 -14.07 10.89
N THR A 91 19.18 -14.60 10.24
CA THR A 91 19.95 -13.89 9.20
C THR A 91 19.35 -14.12 7.82
N VAL A 92 19.66 -13.23 6.88
CA VAL A 92 19.33 -13.38 5.45
C VAL A 92 20.63 -13.48 4.69
N SER A 93 20.72 -14.46 3.80
CA SER A 93 21.86 -14.72 2.94
C SER A 93 22.09 -13.57 1.95
N LYS A 94 23.32 -13.46 1.45
CA LYS A 94 23.64 -12.46 0.41
C LYS A 94 22.83 -12.69 -0.87
N THR A 95 22.57 -13.95 -1.21
CA THR A 95 21.75 -14.36 -2.36
C THR A 95 20.31 -13.85 -2.21
N CYS A 96 19.68 -14.07 -1.06
CA CYS A 96 18.32 -13.59 -0.83
C CYS A 96 18.23 -12.07 -0.64
N CYS A 97 19.27 -11.43 -0.08
CA CYS A 97 19.37 -9.97 -0.13
C CYS A 97 19.45 -9.43 -1.57
N SER A 98 20.19 -10.11 -2.46
CA SER A 98 20.27 -9.72 -3.87
C SER A 98 18.91 -9.83 -4.54
N LYS A 99 18.19 -10.96 -4.32
CA LYS A 99 16.83 -11.15 -4.82
C LYS A 99 15.87 -10.10 -4.29
N LEU A 100 15.91 -9.83 -2.98
CA LEU A 100 15.10 -8.80 -2.33
C LEU A 100 15.32 -7.43 -2.98
N VAL A 101 16.55 -6.93 -3.05
CA VAL A 101 16.84 -5.61 -3.67
C VAL A 101 16.49 -5.63 -5.17
N SER A 102 16.66 -6.77 -5.84
CA SER A 102 16.36 -6.89 -7.27
C SER A 102 14.89 -6.70 -7.61
N MET A 103 13.97 -6.92 -6.66
CA MET A 103 12.52 -6.68 -6.87
C MET A 103 12.22 -5.21 -7.14
N GLY A 104 13.11 -4.30 -6.72
CA GLY A 104 12.98 -2.87 -6.91
C GLY A 104 12.32 -2.14 -5.72
N PRO A 105 12.67 -0.87 -5.51
CA PRO A 105 12.18 -0.06 -4.38
C PRO A 105 10.66 0.14 -4.42
N ASP A 106 10.06 0.19 -5.62
CA ASP A 106 8.62 0.33 -5.79
C ASP A 106 7.87 -0.88 -5.26
N CYS A 107 8.33 -2.10 -5.59
CA CYS A 107 7.77 -3.34 -5.05
C CYS A 107 7.86 -3.41 -3.53
N HIS A 108 9.02 -3.08 -2.96
CA HIS A 108 9.16 -3.02 -1.50
C HIS A 108 8.19 -2.00 -0.88
N LYS A 109 8.11 -0.79 -1.44
CA LYS A 109 7.20 0.26 -0.97
C LYS A 109 5.73 -0.16 -1.04
N GLY A 110 5.30 -0.81 -2.12
CA GLY A 110 3.92 -1.28 -2.26
C GLY A 110 3.56 -2.42 -1.32
N LEU A 111 4.49 -3.36 -1.07
CA LEU A 111 4.29 -4.40 -0.05
C LEU A 111 4.14 -3.80 1.35
N LEU A 112 4.92 -2.77 1.69
CA LEU A 112 4.75 -2.04 2.95
C LEU A 112 3.41 -1.28 3.02
N MET A 113 2.95 -0.68 1.93
CA MET A 113 1.63 -0.02 1.86
C MET A 113 0.49 -1.01 2.13
N ARG A 114 0.55 -2.22 1.52
CA ARG A 114 -0.41 -3.30 1.80
C ARG A 114 -0.44 -3.67 3.28
N GLY A 115 0.73 -3.73 3.91
CA GLY A 115 0.85 -4.02 5.34
C GLY A 115 0.29 -2.91 6.24
N LYS A 116 0.44 -1.63 5.87
CA LYS A 116 -0.09 -0.50 6.64
C LYS A 116 -1.62 -0.48 6.71
N GLU A 117 -2.30 -0.80 5.61
CA GLU A 117 -3.77 -0.92 5.60
C GLU A 117 -4.29 -1.98 6.56
N LEU A 118 -3.49 -3.03 6.80
CA LEU A 118 -3.90 -4.13 7.68
C LEU A 118 -3.96 -3.75 9.15
N THR A 119 -3.43 -2.59 9.58
CA THR A 119 -3.81 -1.85 10.80
C THR A 119 -2.77 -0.78 11.18
N GLU A 120 -3.12 0.50 11.09
CA GLU A 120 -2.27 1.60 11.58
C GLU A 120 -2.13 1.65 13.12
N LYS A 121 -3.06 1.00 13.85
CA LYS A 121 -3.10 0.98 15.31
C LYS A 121 -2.36 -0.20 15.93
N ASN A 122 -1.91 -1.17 15.14
CA ASN A 122 -1.28 -2.36 15.67
C ASN A 122 0.24 -2.18 15.81
N ALA A 123 0.72 -2.08 17.05
CA ALA A 123 2.15 -1.99 17.36
C ALA A 123 2.96 -3.17 16.79
N TYR A 124 2.33 -4.33 16.63
CA TYR A 124 2.94 -5.50 16.00
C TYR A 124 3.16 -5.29 14.50
N VAL A 125 2.18 -4.76 13.77
CA VAL A 125 2.32 -4.42 12.34
C VAL A 125 3.40 -3.35 12.14
N LYS A 126 3.43 -2.32 12.99
CA LYS A 126 4.51 -1.32 12.97
C LYS A 126 5.89 -1.95 13.14
N LYS A 127 6.03 -2.92 14.04
CA LYS A 127 7.28 -3.67 14.24
C LYS A 127 7.67 -4.46 12.99
N ILE A 128 6.72 -5.15 12.35
CA ILE A 128 6.96 -5.89 11.10
C ILE A 128 7.47 -4.94 10.00
N LEU A 129 6.76 -3.84 9.76
CA LEU A 129 7.13 -2.85 8.73
C LEU A 129 8.52 -2.25 9.00
N SER A 130 8.80 -1.90 10.26
CA SER A 130 10.11 -1.39 10.67
C SER A 130 11.24 -2.41 10.41
N ARG A 131 11.00 -3.69 10.72
CA ARG A 131 11.98 -4.76 10.48
C ARG A 131 12.20 -5.02 9.00
N SER A 132 11.13 -4.97 8.19
CA SER A 132 11.21 -5.08 6.74
C SER A 132 12.05 -3.94 6.15
N GLU A 133 11.79 -2.68 6.53
CA GLU A 133 12.60 -1.54 6.10
C GLU A 133 14.06 -1.64 6.53
N LYS A 134 14.31 -2.10 7.76
CA LYS A 134 15.68 -2.33 8.25
C LYS A 134 16.40 -3.39 7.43
N LEU A 135 15.71 -4.48 7.07
CA LEU A 135 16.28 -5.53 6.22
C LEU A 135 16.60 -5.00 4.83
N TRP A 136 15.68 -4.27 4.20
CA TRP A 136 15.90 -3.65 2.90
C TRP A 136 17.16 -2.79 2.88
N LYS A 137 17.27 -1.84 3.82
CA LYS A 137 18.45 -0.97 3.96
C LYS A 137 19.74 -1.74 4.24
N LYS A 138 19.66 -2.87 4.95
CA LYS A 138 20.82 -3.75 5.18
C LYS A 138 21.24 -4.42 3.88
N CYS A 139 20.29 -4.97 3.13
CA CYS A 139 20.56 -5.64 1.87
C CYS A 139 21.11 -4.66 0.81
N GLU A 140 20.55 -3.45 0.69
CA GLU A 140 21.05 -2.41 -0.23
C GLU A 140 22.53 -2.07 -0.01
N LYS A 141 23.03 -2.17 1.22
CA LYS A 141 24.44 -1.88 1.54
C LYS A 141 25.41 -2.97 1.12
N ILE A 142 24.94 -4.21 0.96
CA ILE A 142 25.82 -5.39 0.77
C ILE A 142 25.68 -6.02 -0.62
N VAL A 143 24.71 -5.59 -1.42
CA VAL A 143 24.49 -6.08 -2.78
C VAL A 143 24.63 -4.94 -3.78
N ALA A 144 25.12 -5.26 -4.97
CA ALA A 144 25.12 -4.29 -6.06
C ALA A 144 23.68 -4.02 -6.50
N HIS A 145 23.36 -2.75 -6.75
CA HIS A 145 22.08 -2.41 -7.33
C HIS A 145 22.00 -2.93 -8.77
N PRO A 146 20.90 -3.61 -9.15
CA PRO A 146 20.67 -3.96 -10.53
C PRO A 146 20.67 -2.70 -11.40
N LYS A 147 21.50 -2.70 -12.46
CA LYS A 147 21.53 -1.59 -13.43
C LYS A 147 20.25 -1.55 -14.26
N ASP A 148 19.70 -2.73 -14.54
CA ASP A 148 18.41 -2.86 -15.18
C ASP A 148 17.29 -2.53 -14.18
N LYS A 149 16.53 -1.47 -14.48
CA LYS A 149 15.37 -1.02 -13.70
C LYS A 149 14.06 -1.63 -14.20
N ASN A 150 14.12 -2.81 -14.82
CA ASN A 150 12.98 -3.62 -15.22
C ASN A 150 12.34 -4.33 -14.02
N TYR A 151 11.76 -3.52 -13.14
CA TYR A 151 10.88 -3.95 -12.07
C TYR A 151 9.54 -3.23 -12.17
N PRO A 152 8.44 -3.84 -11.69
CA PRO A 152 7.13 -3.21 -11.65
C PRO A 152 7.21 -1.85 -10.96
N LYS A 153 6.65 -0.84 -11.61
CA LYS A 153 6.53 0.51 -11.05
C LYS A 153 5.23 0.61 -10.26
N LEU A 154 5.26 1.36 -9.17
CA LEU A 154 4.05 1.66 -8.43
C LEU A 154 3.00 2.25 -9.39
N PRO A 155 1.75 1.80 -9.32
CA PRO A 155 0.69 2.38 -10.13
C PRO A 155 0.41 3.83 -9.69
N ALA A 156 -0.40 4.54 -10.48
CA ALA A 156 -0.87 5.87 -10.13
C ALA A 156 -1.52 5.89 -8.73
N ARG A 157 -1.42 7.02 -8.04
CA ARG A 157 -1.78 7.12 -6.62
C ARG A 157 -3.24 6.79 -6.34
N GLU A 158 -4.13 7.13 -7.27
CA GLU A 158 -5.56 6.78 -7.22
C GLU A 158 -5.83 5.28 -7.06
N TYR A 159 -4.88 4.44 -7.46
CA TYR A 159 -4.96 2.99 -7.30
C TYR A 159 -4.31 2.49 -6.02
N LEU A 160 -3.55 3.32 -5.30
CA LEU A 160 -2.85 2.93 -4.08
C LEU A 160 -3.80 2.93 -2.87
N PRO A 161 -3.53 2.08 -1.87
CA PRO A 161 -4.29 2.12 -0.64
C PRO A 161 -4.11 3.45 0.11
N GLY A 162 -5.13 3.83 0.88
CA GLY A 162 -5.15 5.09 1.61
C GLY A 162 -5.31 6.34 0.73
N TYR A 163 -5.67 6.21 -0.56
CA TYR A 163 -5.82 7.35 -1.46
C TYR A 163 -6.82 8.40 -0.95
N THR A 164 -8.01 7.99 -0.51
CA THR A 164 -9.03 8.89 0.06
C THR A 164 -8.52 9.62 1.31
N GLU A 165 -7.81 8.90 2.18
CA GLU A 165 -7.22 9.47 3.39
C GLU A 165 -6.11 10.48 3.04
N PHE A 166 -5.28 10.15 2.06
CA PHE A 166 -4.27 11.07 1.53
C PHE A 166 -4.91 12.36 0.99
N LEU A 167 -5.97 12.27 0.17
CA LEU A 167 -6.69 13.44 -0.34
C LEU A 167 -7.30 14.27 0.80
N ARG A 168 -7.84 13.63 1.82
CA ARG A 168 -8.38 14.29 3.02
C ARG A 168 -7.30 15.08 3.77
N GLU A 169 -6.12 14.48 3.98
CA GLU A 169 -4.99 15.17 4.59
C GLU A 169 -4.45 16.30 3.72
N CYS A 170 -4.49 16.17 2.39
CA CYS A 170 -4.18 17.27 1.47
C CYS A 170 -5.18 18.43 1.61
N ALA A 171 -6.48 18.12 1.66
CA ALA A 171 -7.54 19.12 1.79
C ALA A 171 -7.42 19.93 3.09
N LYS A 172 -7.06 19.29 4.21
CA LYS A 172 -6.82 19.95 5.51
C LYS A 172 -5.73 21.03 5.49
N LYS A 173 -4.80 20.99 4.53
CA LYS A 173 -3.74 21.99 4.41
C LYS A 173 -4.26 23.33 3.84
N LEU A 174 -5.46 23.33 3.26
CA LEU A 174 -6.18 24.52 2.85
C LEU A 174 -7.27 24.84 3.88
N THR A 175 -7.49 26.13 4.12
CA THR A 175 -8.72 26.57 4.78
C THR A 175 -9.87 26.54 3.78
N GLU A 176 -11.10 26.46 4.25
CA GLU A 176 -12.29 26.57 3.40
C GLU A 176 -12.25 27.84 2.54
N LYS A 177 -11.89 28.99 3.13
CA LYS A 177 -11.68 30.25 2.40
C LYS A 177 -10.72 30.08 1.23
N CYS A 178 -9.54 29.50 1.45
CA CYS A 178 -8.55 29.32 0.39
C CYS A 178 -8.95 28.25 -0.63
N GLY A 179 -9.65 27.18 -0.21
CA GLY A 179 -10.20 26.18 -1.11
C GLY A 179 -11.21 26.81 -2.08
N ASN A 180 -12.13 27.62 -1.56
CA ASN A 180 -13.13 28.33 -2.35
C ASN A 180 -12.48 29.33 -3.31
N GLU A 181 -11.46 30.07 -2.86
CA GLU A 181 -10.73 31.02 -3.69
C GLU A 181 -9.98 30.35 -4.86
N VAL A 182 -9.31 29.21 -4.59
CA VAL A 182 -8.65 28.41 -5.64
C VAL A 182 -9.67 27.86 -6.62
N SER A 183 -10.77 27.30 -6.12
CA SER A 183 -11.86 26.79 -6.96
C SER A 183 -12.46 27.89 -7.85
N ASP A 184 -12.68 29.08 -7.29
CA ASP A 184 -13.15 30.24 -8.03
C ASP A 184 -12.15 30.69 -9.11
N ALA A 185 -10.85 30.68 -8.82
CA ALA A 185 -9.82 31.00 -9.81
C ALA A 185 -9.79 29.98 -10.98
N ILE A 186 -10.06 28.69 -10.70
CA ILE A 186 -10.16 27.65 -11.73
C ILE A 186 -11.44 27.85 -12.55
N PHE A 187 -12.60 27.96 -11.90
CA PHE A 187 -13.88 27.84 -12.59
C PHE A 187 -14.47 29.16 -13.08
N LYS A 188 -14.28 30.25 -12.33
CA LYS A 188 -14.82 31.58 -12.68
C LYS A 188 -13.83 32.36 -13.56
N LYS A 189 -14.34 33.38 -14.25
CA LYS A 189 -13.52 34.31 -15.05
C LYS A 189 -12.96 35.42 -14.15
N HIS A 190 -11.76 35.91 -14.48
CA HIS A 190 -11.10 37.05 -13.81
C HIS A 190 -10.90 36.93 -12.29
N LYS A 191 -10.96 35.72 -11.73
CA LYS A 191 -10.61 35.44 -10.34
C LYS A 191 -9.15 35.03 -10.23
N THR A 192 -8.49 35.45 -9.16
CA THR A 192 -7.09 35.13 -8.88
C THR A 192 -6.92 34.77 -7.42
N VAL A 193 -5.86 34.02 -7.10
CA VAL A 193 -5.57 33.60 -5.72
C VAL A 193 -4.70 34.67 -5.02
N GLU A 194 -5.13 35.17 -3.89
CA GLU A 194 -4.41 36.12 -3.05
C GLU A 194 -3.12 35.52 -2.50
N LYS A 195 -2.17 36.40 -2.15
CA LYS A 195 -0.86 36.03 -1.58
C LYS A 195 -0.98 35.11 -0.36
N GLY A 196 -1.98 35.34 0.50
CA GLY A 196 -2.25 34.51 1.68
C GLY A 196 -2.56 33.06 1.31
N CYS A 197 -3.48 32.86 0.37
CA CYS A 197 -3.86 31.52 -0.08
C CYS A 197 -2.80 30.87 -0.97
N CYS A 198 -2.05 31.64 -1.77
CA CYS A 198 -0.91 31.11 -2.53
C CYS A 198 0.15 30.46 -1.62
N ARG A 199 0.45 31.04 -0.45
CA ARG A 199 1.37 30.41 0.52
C ARG A 199 0.87 29.05 0.99
N ARG A 200 -0.44 28.90 1.24
CA ARG A 200 -1.04 27.62 1.65
C ARG A 200 -1.05 26.59 0.51
N VAL A 201 -1.38 27.03 -0.72
CA VAL A 201 -1.31 26.17 -1.92
C VAL A 201 0.10 25.62 -2.12
N LEU A 202 1.14 26.45 -1.98
CA LEU A 202 2.52 25.96 -2.09
C LEU A 202 2.90 25.05 -0.90
N HIS A 203 2.52 25.44 0.32
CA HIS A 203 2.77 24.65 1.52
C HIS A 203 2.12 23.26 1.47
N MET A 204 0.98 23.11 0.79
CA MET A 204 0.33 21.81 0.67
C MET A 204 1.17 20.78 -0.10
N GLY A 205 2.02 21.29 -1.00
CA GLY A 205 2.89 20.52 -1.88
C GLY A 205 2.26 20.24 -3.24
N ARG A 206 3.12 20.17 -4.26
CA ARG A 206 2.71 19.98 -5.66
C ARG A 206 1.91 18.70 -5.87
N GLU A 207 2.31 17.63 -5.21
CA GLU A 207 1.64 16.34 -5.28
C GLU A 207 0.19 16.41 -4.75
N CYS A 208 -0.02 17.03 -3.59
CA CYS A 208 -1.37 17.24 -3.06
C CYS A 208 -2.24 18.05 -4.03
N HIS A 209 -1.70 19.12 -4.60
CA HIS A 209 -2.42 19.96 -5.55
C HIS A 209 -2.83 19.19 -6.81
N GLU A 210 -1.92 18.42 -7.39
CA GLU A 210 -2.17 17.67 -8.62
C GLU A 210 -3.12 16.48 -8.42
N GLU A 211 -3.00 15.75 -7.31
CA GLU A 211 -3.90 14.62 -7.02
C GLU A 211 -5.31 15.08 -6.68
N MET A 212 -5.49 16.15 -5.89
CA MET A 212 -6.81 16.73 -5.65
C MET A 212 -7.48 17.21 -6.95
N LEU A 213 -6.71 17.77 -7.87
CA LEU A 213 -7.21 18.18 -9.18
C LEU A 213 -7.63 16.99 -10.04
N LYS A 214 -6.84 15.91 -10.05
CA LYS A 214 -7.19 14.68 -10.77
C LYS A 214 -8.48 14.08 -10.22
N ASP A 215 -8.62 14.02 -8.89
CA ASP A 215 -9.83 13.51 -8.23
C ASP A 215 -11.08 14.32 -8.61
N LEU A 216 -10.99 15.66 -8.56
CA LEU A 216 -12.07 16.56 -8.99
C LEU A 216 -12.49 16.31 -10.46
N ILE A 217 -11.52 16.10 -11.34
CA ILE A 217 -11.76 15.79 -12.76
C ILE A 217 -12.42 14.41 -12.91
N SER A 218 -11.93 13.40 -12.20
CA SER A 218 -12.45 12.03 -12.25
C SER A 218 -13.88 11.92 -11.71
N LEU A 219 -14.24 12.73 -10.71
CA LEU A 219 -15.60 12.85 -10.19
C LEU A 219 -16.55 13.60 -11.13
N GLY A 220 -16.04 14.24 -12.19
CA GLY A 220 -16.85 15.03 -13.12
C GLY A 220 -17.30 16.39 -12.56
N ASP A 221 -16.80 16.82 -11.40
CA ASP A 221 -17.13 18.11 -10.78
C ASP A 221 -16.29 19.26 -11.41
N ILE A 222 -16.44 19.42 -12.73
CA ILE A 222 -15.68 20.40 -13.53
C ILE A 222 -16.54 21.51 -14.12
N ARG A 223 -17.78 21.68 -13.66
CA ARG A 223 -18.71 22.79 -14.01
C ARG A 223 -18.75 23.10 -15.51
N ASN A 224 -18.96 22.05 -16.33
CA ASN A 224 -19.03 22.11 -17.80
C ASN A 224 -17.75 22.57 -18.51
N LYS A 225 -16.59 22.55 -17.83
CA LYS A 225 -15.28 22.76 -18.47
C LYS A 225 -14.70 21.44 -18.95
N SER A 226 -13.76 21.50 -19.89
CA SER A 226 -12.98 20.32 -20.25
C SER A 226 -11.91 20.01 -19.19
N PRO A 227 -11.54 18.74 -18.98
CA PRO A 227 -10.40 18.36 -18.13
C PRO A 227 -9.11 19.10 -18.50
N ARG A 228 -8.90 19.38 -19.78
CA ARG A 228 -7.72 20.10 -20.29
C ARG A 228 -7.69 21.54 -19.81
N GLU A 229 -8.80 22.27 -19.90
CA GLU A 229 -8.89 23.65 -19.43
C GLU A 229 -8.70 23.76 -17.92
N VAL A 230 -9.29 22.85 -17.16
CA VAL A 230 -9.14 22.78 -15.70
C VAL A 230 -7.69 22.54 -15.31
N LYS A 231 -7.01 21.57 -15.95
CA LYS A 231 -5.57 21.31 -15.77
C LYS A 231 -4.71 22.53 -16.09
N LEU A 232 -4.96 23.17 -17.22
CA LEU A 232 -4.20 24.34 -17.65
C LEU A 232 -4.33 25.50 -16.65
N LYS A 233 -5.55 25.83 -16.23
CA LYS A 233 -5.78 26.89 -15.24
C LYS A 233 -5.16 26.57 -13.89
N SER A 234 -5.29 25.34 -13.40
CA SER A 234 -4.67 24.91 -12.15
C SER A 234 -3.15 25.09 -12.20
N HIS A 235 -2.51 24.69 -13.32
CA HIS A 235 -1.08 24.89 -13.53
C HIS A 235 -0.69 26.38 -13.54
N GLN A 236 -1.47 27.24 -14.20
CA GLN A 236 -1.23 28.69 -14.20
C GLN A 236 -1.33 29.29 -12.79
N ILE A 237 -2.30 28.85 -11.98
CA ILE A 237 -2.43 29.27 -10.58
C ILE A 237 -1.20 28.86 -9.78
N TRP A 238 -0.75 27.61 -9.91
CA TRP A 238 0.47 27.13 -9.26
C TRP A 238 1.68 28.00 -9.62
N LYS A 239 1.93 28.23 -10.92
CA LYS A 239 3.03 29.08 -11.41
C LYS A 239 2.92 30.53 -10.95
N ARG A 240 1.71 31.07 -10.80
CA ARG A 240 1.51 32.40 -10.23
C ARG A 240 1.85 32.43 -8.74
N CYS A 241 1.44 31.42 -7.99
CA CYS A 241 1.76 31.33 -6.57
C CYS A 241 3.28 31.17 -6.33
N GLU A 242 3.98 30.36 -7.13
CA GLU A 242 5.45 30.25 -7.10
C GLU A 242 6.12 31.63 -7.25
N ARG A 243 5.69 32.42 -8.25
CA ARG A 243 6.21 33.78 -8.47
C ARG A 243 5.93 34.72 -7.30
N ILE A 244 4.73 34.68 -6.71
CA ILE A 244 4.38 35.52 -5.55
C ILE A 244 5.27 35.16 -4.35
N ALA A 245 5.61 33.88 -4.18
CA ALA A 245 6.45 33.43 -3.08
C ALA A 245 7.93 33.77 -3.27
N SER A 246 8.45 33.80 -4.49
CA SER A 246 9.86 34.12 -4.78
C SER A 246 10.22 35.61 -4.64
N HIS A 247 9.24 36.49 -4.48
CA HIS A 247 9.43 37.94 -4.33
C HIS A 247 9.21 38.42 -2.87
N ASN A 248 9.34 37.53 -1.87
CA ASN A 248 9.40 37.86 -0.44
C ASN A 248 10.54 37.11 0.22
#